data_AF-A0A7K2MCC8-F1
#
_entry.id   AF-A0A7K2MCC8-F1
#
_cell.length_a   1.000
_cell.length_b   1.000
_cell.length_c   1.000
_cell.angle_alpha   90.00
_cell.angle_beta   90.00
_cell.angle_gamma   90.00
#
_symmetry.space_group_name_H-M   'P 1'
#
loop_
_entity.id
_entity.type
_entity.pdbx_description
1 polymer ?
#
loop_
_entity_poly.entity_id
_entity_poly.type
_entity_poly.pdbx_seq_one_letter_code
_entity_poly.pdbx_strand_id
1 'polypeptide(L)' 'MGEPVRVSIVAQDPILEAGTRTSLQCHGDIALALSGERAQVAVMMVDRVAPQVMNAVRAGREADQRQEVVLV' A
#
# COMPACT_ATOMS: atom_id res chain seq x y z
N MET A 1 0.02 21.19 -9.56
CA MET A 1 0.09 19.72 -9.39
C MET A 1 -0.96 19.36 -8.36
N GLY A 2 -1.75 18.30 -8.59
CA GLY A 2 -2.95 17.99 -7.80
C GLY A 2 -2.63 17.58 -6.36
N GLU A 3 -3.65 17.23 -5.58
CA GLU A 3 -3.45 16.63 -4.26
C GLU A 3 -2.66 15.31 -4.40
N PRO A 4 -1.62 15.08 -3.59
CA PRO A 4 -0.82 13.86 -3.67
C PRO A 4 -1.66 12.63 -3.34
N VAL A 5 -1.40 11.53 -4.04
CA VAL A 5 -2.12 10.27 -3.83
C VAL A 5 -1.68 9.67 -2.50
N ARG A 6 -2.64 9.38 -1.63
CA ARG A 6 -2.36 8.74 -0.33
C ARG A 6 -2.21 7.24 -0.47
N VAL A 7 -1.03 6.73 -0.12
CA VAL A 7 -0.65 5.34 -0.31
C VAL A 7 -0.26 4.70 1.04
N SER A 8 -0.80 3.53 1.34
CA SER A 8 -0.26 2.64 2.38
C SER A 8 0.59 1.56 1.73
N ILE A 9 1.71 1.21 2.37
CA ILE A 9 2.59 0.15 1.91
C ILE A 9 2.59 -0.94 2.97
N VAL A 10 2.45 -2.18 2.50
CA VAL A 10 2.57 -3.38 3.31
C VAL A 10 3.45 -4.36 2.57
N ALA A 11 4.44 -4.92 3.24
CA ALA A 11 5.24 -6.02 2.69
C ALA A 11 5.34 -7.17 3.70
N GLN A 12 5.59 -8.37 3.19
CA GLN A 12 5.91 -9.52 4.05
C GLN A 12 7.32 -9.39 4.65
N ASP A 13 8.24 -8.76 3.91
CA ASP A 13 9.59 -8.43 4.38
C ASP A 13 9.64 -6.99 4.91
N PRO A 14 9.92 -6.77 6.20
CA PRO A 14 9.96 -5.43 6.79
C PRO A 14 11.08 -4.55 6.20
N ILE A 15 12.17 -5.14 5.69
CA ILE A 15 13.26 -4.38 5.04
C ILE A 15 12.76 -3.81 3.71
N LEU A 16 12.03 -4.63 2.94
CA LEU A 16 11.44 -4.19 1.68
C LEU A 16 10.40 -3.09 1.92
N GLU A 17 9.55 -3.26 2.94
CA GLU A 17 8.57 -2.22 3.31
C GLU A 17 9.25 -0.89 3.64
N ALA A 18 10.25 -0.91 4.53
CA ALA A 18 10.97 0.29 4.92
C ALA A 18 11.67 0.96 3.73
N GLY A 19 12.35 0.17 2.88
CA GLY A 19 13.02 0.67 1.68
C GLY A 19 12.06 1.36 0.71
N THR A 20 10.91 0.74 0.43
CA THR A 20 9.90 1.32 -0.47
C THR A 20 9.27 2.57 0.14
N ARG A 21 8.97 2.57 1.45
CA ARG A 21 8.48 3.78 2.14
C ARG A 21 9.46 4.93 1.99
N THR A 22 10.73 4.72 2.29
CA THR A 22 11.76 5.75 2.15
C THR A 22 11.90 6.24 0.71
N SER A 23 11.86 5.33 -0.27
CA SER A 23 11.93 5.72 -1.70
C SER A 23 10.75 6.57 -2.13
N LEU A 24 9.54 6.28 -1.64
CA LEU A 24 8.33 6.99 -2.03
C LEU A 24 8.13 8.32 -1.28
N GLN A 25 8.69 8.49 -0.08
CA GLN A 25 8.68 9.78 0.64
C GLN A 25 9.34 10.91 -0.15
N CYS A 26 10.28 10.60 -1.04
CA CYS A 26 10.96 11.59 -1.88
C CYS A 26 10.14 12.01 -3.12
N HIS A 27 8.99 11.39 -3.38
CA HIS A 27 8.13 11.72 -4.53
C HIS A 27 7.02 12.71 -4.14
N GLY A 28 7.00 13.89 -4.78
CA GLY A 28 6.05 14.96 -4.48
C GLY A 28 4.57 14.65 -4.81
N ASP A 29 4.31 13.63 -5.63
CA ASP A 29 2.95 13.22 -6.01
C ASP A 29 2.37 12.13 -5.10
N ILE A 30 3.14 11.63 -4.12
CA ILE A 30 2.77 10.51 -3.25
C ILE A 30 2.87 10.95 -1.80
N ALA A 31 1.81 10.69 -1.04
CA ALA A 31 1.79 10.87 0.42
C ALA A 31 1.65 9.50 1.09
N LEU A 32 2.57 9.15 2.00
CA LEU A 32 2.41 7.92 2.77
C LEU A 32 1.34 8.10 3.85
N ALA A 33 0.32 7.24 3.85
CA ALA A 33 -0.66 7.18 4.91
C ALA A 33 -0.02 6.64 6.20
N LEU A 34 -0.25 7.34 7.31
CA LEU A 34 0.15 6.86 8.63
C LEU A 34 -0.80 5.75 9.12
N SER A 35 -0.38 5.01 10.15
CA SER A 35 -1.22 3.98 10.74
C SER A 35 -2.53 4.58 11.25
N GLY A 36 -3.66 4.02 10.79
CA GLY A 36 -5.00 4.52 11.12
C GLY A 36 -5.54 5.61 10.18
N GLU A 37 -4.72 6.14 9.27
CA GLU A 37 -5.20 7.03 8.21
C GLU A 37 -5.78 6.27 7.03
N ARG A 38 -6.73 6.89 6.33
CA ARG A 38 -7.27 6.34 5.10
C ARG A 38 -6.29 6.53 3.95
N ALA A 39 -5.84 5.42 3.38
CA ALA A 39 -5.12 5.40 2.12
C ALA A 39 -6.11 5.25 0.95
N GLN A 40 -5.82 5.91 -0.16
CA GLN A 40 -6.55 5.73 -1.42
C GLN A 40 -6.04 4.49 -2.17
N VAL A 41 -4.77 4.16 -2.00
CA VAL A 41 -4.14 2.96 -2.58
C VAL A 41 -3.40 2.20 -1.49
N ALA A 42 -3.65 0.90 -1.39
CA ALA A 42 -2.78 -0.04 -0.68
C ALA A 42 -1.85 -0.72 -1.68
N VAL A 43 -0.55 -0.60 -1.46
CA VAL A 43 0.48 -1.33 -2.20
C VAL A 43 0.94 -2.49 -1.32
N MET A 44 0.67 -3.71 -1.79
CA MET A 44 1.14 -4.94 -1.18
C MET A 44 2.31 -5.50 -1.98
N MET A 45 3.48 -5.54 -1.36
CA MET A 45 4.67 -6.14 -1.95
C MET A 45 4.82 -7.58 -1.48
N VAL A 46 4.88 -8.52 -2.42
CA VAL A 46 4.93 -9.96 -2.10
C VAL A 46 5.89 -10.70 -3.03
N ASP A 47 6.66 -11.62 -2.47
CA ASP A 47 7.54 -12.47 -3.29
C ASP A 47 6.76 -13.47 -4.15
N ARG A 48 5.60 -13.94 -3.63
CA ARG A 48 4.74 -14.92 -4.30
C ARG A 48 3.28 -14.62 -4.03
N VAL A 49 2.47 -14.70 -5.08
CA VAL A 49 1.02 -14.63 -4.97
C VAL A 49 0.49 -15.97 -4.46
N ALA A 50 0.15 -16.02 -3.17
CA ALA A 50 -0.43 -17.18 -2.52
C ALA A 50 -1.90 -16.91 -2.11
N PRO A 51 -2.72 -17.94 -1.80
CA PRO A 51 -4.11 -17.74 -1.37
C PRO A 51 -4.26 -16.78 -0.20
N GLN A 52 -3.33 -16.78 0.75
CA GLN A 52 -3.31 -15.87 1.90
C GLN A 52 -3.16 -14.41 1.48
N VAL A 53 -2.33 -14.14 0.47
CA VAL A 53 -2.15 -12.81 -0.11
C VAL A 53 -3.45 -12.35 -0.76
N MET A 54 -4.09 -13.22 -1.54
CA MET A 54 -5.36 -12.89 -2.18
C MET A 54 -6.49 -12.65 -1.16
N ASN A 55 -6.47 -13.34 -0.02
CA ASN A 55 -7.40 -13.06 1.07
C ASN A 55 -7.17 -11.67 1.68
N ALA A 56 -5.91 -11.26 1.87
CA ALA A 56 -5.57 -9.91 2.34
C ALA A 56 -6.00 -8.82 1.34
N VAL A 57 -5.83 -9.05 0.03
CA VAL A 57 -6.31 -8.14 -1.02
C VAL A 57 -7.84 -7.97 -0.95
N ARG A 58 -8.57 -9.09 -0.81
CA ARG A 58 -10.04 -9.05 -0.68
C ARG A 58 -10.46 -8.30 0.58
N ALA A 59 -9.87 -8.61 1.72
CA ALA A 59 -10.16 -7.95 2.99
C ALA A 59 -9.91 -6.43 2.92
N GLY A 60 -8.82 -6.00 2.26
CA GLY A 60 -8.53 -4.58 2.03
C GLY A 60 -9.62 -3.89 1.21
N ARG A 61 -10.02 -4.50 0.08
CA ARG A 61 -11.10 -3.95 -0.78
C ARG A 61 -12.47 -3.93 -0.08
N GLU A 62 -12.74 -4.90 0.79
CA GLU A 62 -13.99 -4.95 1.56
C GLU A 62 -14.02 -3.93 2.71
N ALA A 63 -12.87 -3.65 3.33
CA ALA A 63 -12.75 -2.70 4.43
C ALA A 63 -12.99 -1.25 4.00
N ASP A 64 -12.55 -0.87 2.79
CA ASP A 64 -12.88 0.41 2.17
C ASP A 64 -13.05 0.23 0.65
N GLN A 65 -14.29 0.33 0.17
CA GLN A 65 -14.62 0.18 -1.25
C GLN A 65 -13.93 1.22 -2.16
N ARG A 66 -13.39 2.30 -1.58
CA ARG A 66 -12.65 3.32 -2.33
C ARG A 66 -11.14 3.09 -2.34
N GLN A 67 -10.65 2.10 -1.59
CA GLN A 67 -9.24 1.76 -1.56
C GLN A 67 -8.91 0.79 -2.70
N GLU A 68 -8.04 1.22 -3.60
CA GLU A 68 -7.48 0.33 -4.61
C GLU A 68 -6.33 -0.48 -4.01
N VAL A 69 -6.25 -1.76 -4.34
CA VAL A 69 -5.15 -2.62 -3.90
C VAL A 69 -4.30 -3.01 -5.10
N VAL A 70 -3.02 -2.68 -5.05
CA VAL A 70 -2.01 -3.01 -6.06
C VAL A 70 -1.08 -4.06 -5.48
N LEU A 71 -0.90 -5.16 -6.21
CA LEU A 71 0.04 -6.21 -5.88
C LEU A 71 1.30 -6.03 -6.75
N VAL A 72 2.46 -5.96 -6.10
CA VAL A 72 3.77 -5.82 -6.75
C VAL A 72 4.67 -6.97 -6.36
#